data_AF-A0A2N9HDY2-F1
#
_entry.id   AF-A0A2N9HDY2-F1
#
_cell.length_a   1.000
_cell.length_b   1.000
_cell.length_c   1.000
_cell.angle_alpha   90.00
_cell.angle_beta   90.00
_cell.angle_gamma   90.00
#
_symmetry.space_group_name_H-M   'P 1'
#
loop_
_entity.id
_entity.type
_entity.pdbx_description
1 polymer ?
#
loop_
_entity_poly.entity_id
_entity_poly.type
_entity_poly.pdbx_seq_one_letter_code
_entity_poly.pdbx_strand_id
1 'polypeptide(L)'
;MSLFGIGSRNQKTFRPKKNAPSGSKGAQLQKHIDATLGSGNLREAVRLPPGEDINEWLAVNTVDFFNQVNLLFGTLTEFCTPVNCPTMTAGPKYFS
;
A
#
# COMPACT_ATOMS: atom_id res chain seq x y z
N MET A 1 -18.67 17.48 8.04
CA MET A 1 -19.22 16.19 8.49
C MET A 1 -18.06 15.24 8.71
N SER A 2 -17.97 14.73 9.93
CA SER A 2 -16.73 14.27 10.57
C SER A 2 -16.11 13.05 9.92
N LEU A 3 -14.88 13.22 9.43
CA LEU A 3 -13.98 12.15 9.05
C LEU A 3 -13.44 11.49 10.32
N PHE A 4 -13.88 10.25 10.58
CA PHE A 4 -13.37 9.32 11.57
C PHE A 4 -13.47 9.72 13.05
N GLY A 5 -14.46 9.15 13.74
CA GLY A 5 -14.48 9.10 15.19
C GLY A 5 -15.28 7.91 15.70
N ILE A 6 -14.58 6.84 16.09
CA ILE A 6 -14.87 5.93 17.23
C ILE A 6 -13.67 4.96 17.36
N GLY A 7 -13.09 4.90 18.57
CA GLY A 7 -12.38 3.70 19.04
C GLY A 7 -10.91 3.88 19.41
N SER A 8 -10.65 4.21 20.67
CA SER A 8 -9.35 4.03 21.33
C SER A 8 -8.82 2.60 21.13
N ARG A 9 -7.81 2.45 20.27
CA ARG A 9 -6.99 1.24 20.23
C ARG A 9 -5.56 1.67 19.97
N ASN A 10 -4.68 1.27 20.87
CA ASN A 10 -3.23 1.47 20.86
C ASN A 10 -2.57 0.78 19.65
N GLN A 11 -2.98 1.14 18.45
CA GLN A 11 -2.43 0.67 17.19
C GLN A 11 -1.22 1.56 16.92
N LYS A 12 -0.02 1.01 17.16
CA LYS A 12 1.23 1.55 16.63
C LYS A 12 1.18 1.39 15.09
N THR A 13 0.30 2.14 14.42
CA THR A 13 0.36 2.29 12.98
C THR A 13 1.69 2.94 12.62
N PHE A 14 2.27 2.53 11.50
CA PHE A 14 3.48 3.14 10.98
C PHE A 14 3.24 4.64 10.82
N ARG A 15 3.87 5.45 11.69
CA ARG A 15 3.92 6.90 11.53
C ARG A 15 5.10 7.20 10.62
N PRO A 16 4.89 7.72 9.41
CA PRO A 16 5.99 8.20 8.60
C PRO A 16 6.77 9.19 9.45
N LYS A 17 8.06 8.92 9.71
CA LYS A 17 8.91 9.93 10.34
C LYS A 17 8.93 11.12 9.38
N LYS A 18 8.28 12.22 9.77
CA LYS A 18 8.24 13.49 9.02
C LYS A 18 9.65 14.04 8.72
N ASN A 19 10.67 13.51 9.42
CA ASN A 19 12.09 13.84 9.29
C ASN A 19 12.93 12.58 8.93
N ALA A 20 12.46 11.72 8.02
CA ALA A 20 13.38 10.78 7.38
C ALA A 20 14.46 11.62 6.65
N PRO A 21 15.77 11.32 6.81
CA PRO A 21 16.81 12.10 6.14
C PRO A 21 16.50 12.17 4.64
N SER A 22 16.48 13.36 4.06
CA SER A 22 16.39 13.48 2.60
C SER A 22 17.63 12.81 2.01
N GLY A 23 17.46 11.60 1.47
CA GLY A 23 18.58 10.70 1.13
C GLY A 23 18.53 9.32 1.80
N SER A 24 17.51 9.02 2.61
CA SER A 24 17.32 7.67 3.15
C SER A 24 17.15 6.64 2.02
N LYS A 25 17.73 5.47 2.21
CA LYS A 25 17.73 4.35 1.26
C LYS A 25 16.32 4.01 0.73
N GLY A 26 15.31 4.05 1.61
CA GLY A 26 13.91 3.86 1.21
C GLY A 26 13.36 4.91 0.24
N ALA A 27 13.78 6.18 0.34
CA ALA A 27 13.35 7.22 -0.60
C ALA A 27 14.01 7.08 -1.98
N GLN A 28 15.22 6.51 -2.05
CA GLN A 28 15.87 6.18 -3.33
C GLN A 28 15.19 4.98 -3.99
N LEU A 29 14.88 3.94 -3.20
CA LEU A 29 14.14 2.77 -3.67
C LEU A 29 12.75 3.15 -4.22
N GLN A 30 12.02 4.04 -3.53
CA GLN A 30 10.72 4.50 -4.03
C GLN A 30 10.85 5.19 -5.41
N LYS A 31 11.84 6.07 -5.58
CA LYS A 31 12.09 6.71 -6.89
C LYS A 31 12.43 5.71 -7.99
N HIS A 32 13.14 4.64 -7.64
CA HIS A 32 13.47 3.57 -8.59
C HIS A 32 12.22 2.80 -9.05
N ILE A 33 11.31 2.52 -8.11
CA ILE A 33 10.00 1.90 -8.41
C ILE A 33 9.19 2.80 -9.34
N ASP A 34 9.03 4.08 -8.99
CA ASP A 34 8.24 5.03 -9.79
C ASP A 34 8.78 5.18 -11.22
N ALA A 35 10.10 5.15 -11.40
CA ALA A 35 10.75 5.27 -12.70
C ALA A 35 10.61 4.00 -13.57
N THR A 36 10.60 2.81 -12.95
CA THR A 36 10.60 1.53 -13.69
C THR A 36 9.21 1.01 -14.01
N LEU A 37 8.19 1.37 -13.23
CA LEU A 37 6.80 0.98 -13.48
C LEU A 37 6.23 1.54 -14.80
N GLY A 38 6.74 2.67 -15.29
CA GLY A 38 6.34 3.26 -16.58
C GLY A 38 6.95 2.61 -17.83
N SER A 39 7.88 1.65 -17.66
CA SER A 39 8.66 1.06 -18.78
C SER A 39 7.92 -0.02 -19.57
N GLY A 40 6.74 -0.47 -19.11
CA GLY A 40 5.94 -1.50 -19.77
C GLY A 40 6.35 -2.95 -19.49
N ASN A 41 7.54 -3.21 -18.90
CA ASN A 41 7.96 -4.55 -18.48
C ASN A 41 7.95 -4.70 -16.94
N LEU A 42 6.76 -4.93 -16.39
CA LEU A 42 6.56 -5.07 -14.95
C LEU A 42 7.37 -6.22 -14.32
N ARG A 43 7.64 -7.29 -15.06
CA ARG A 43 8.39 -8.45 -14.55
C ARG A 43 9.82 -8.10 -14.19
N GLU A 44 10.43 -7.16 -14.91
CA GLU A 44 11.77 -6.67 -14.61
C GLU A 44 11.74 -5.61 -13.52
N ALA A 45 10.76 -4.71 -13.53
CA ALA A 45 10.61 -3.65 -12.55
C ALA A 45 10.44 -4.14 -11.10
N VAL A 46 9.85 -5.34 -10.90
CA VAL A 46 9.64 -5.92 -9.55
C VAL A 46 10.84 -6.71 -9.01
N ARG A 47 11.90 -6.90 -9.82
CA ARG A 47 13.09 -7.64 -9.37
C ARG A 47 13.82 -6.83 -8.30
N LEU A 48 14.37 -7.54 -7.31
CA LEU A 48 15.27 -6.94 -6.32
C LEU A 48 16.48 -6.32 -7.05
N PRO A 49 16.73 -5.00 -6.89
CA PRO A 49 17.88 -4.38 -7.52
C PRO A 49 19.20 -4.95 -6.98
N PRO A 50 20.26 -5.03 -7.81
CA PRO A 50 21.54 -5.57 -7.38
C PRO A 50 22.14 -4.75 -6.22
N GLY A 51 22.53 -5.41 -5.13
CA GLY A 51 23.14 -4.78 -3.97
C GLY A 51 22.14 -4.24 -2.92
N GLU A 52 20.84 -4.40 -3.14
CA GLU A 52 19.80 -4.00 -2.20
C GLU A 52 19.43 -5.09 -1.19
N ASP A 53 18.97 -4.67 -0.01
CA ASP A 53 18.47 -5.60 1.01
C ASP A 53 17.04 -6.02 0.67
N ILE A 54 16.77 -7.32 0.79
CA ILE A 54 15.46 -7.89 0.46
C ILE A 54 14.35 -7.37 1.38
N ASN A 55 14.62 -7.17 2.67
CA ASN A 55 13.59 -6.72 3.60
C ASN A 55 13.27 -5.24 3.37
N GLU A 56 14.26 -4.42 3.05
CA GLU A 56 14.05 -3.03 2.66
C GLU A 56 13.27 -2.92 1.34
N TRP A 57 13.60 -3.74 0.34
CA TRP A 57 12.85 -3.80 -0.92
C TRP A 57 11.39 -4.19 -0.72
N LEU A 58 11.14 -5.24 0.07
CA LEU A 58 9.79 -5.68 0.42
C LEU A 58 9.05 -4.62 1.23
N ALA A 59 9.70 -3.94 2.17
CA ALA A 59 9.08 -2.90 2.99
C ALA A 59 8.59 -1.72 2.13
N VAL A 60 9.41 -1.22 1.21
CA VAL A 60 9.02 -0.11 0.33
C VAL A 60 7.84 -0.52 -0.56
N ASN A 61 7.94 -1.68 -1.23
CA ASN A 61 6.85 -2.17 -2.08
C ASN A 61 5.55 -2.43 -1.31
N THR A 62 5.62 -2.98 -0.09
CA THR A 62 4.43 -3.26 0.72
C THR A 62 3.69 -1.98 1.09
N VAL A 63 4.43 -0.92 1.46
CA VAL A 63 3.82 0.39 1.77
C VAL A 63 3.18 0.99 0.52
N ASP A 64 3.85 0.91 -0.62
CA ASP A 64 3.31 1.38 -1.89
C ASP A 64 2.01 0.64 -2.27
N PHE A 65 2.02 -0.71 -2.25
CA PHE A 65 0.82 -1.51 -2.50
C PHE A 65 -0.34 -1.17 -1.56
N PHE A 66 -0.07 -1.00 -0.26
CA PHE A 66 -1.09 -0.60 0.70
C PHE A 66 -1.72 0.74 0.33
N ASN A 67 -0.89 1.74 0.00
CA ASN A 67 -1.38 3.07 -0.36
C ASN A 67 -2.22 3.03 -1.64
N GLN A 68 -1.78 2.28 -2.66
CA GLN A 68 -2.51 2.13 -3.92
C GLN A 68 -3.87 1.43 -3.71
N VAL A 69 -3.90 0.33 -2.94
CA VAL A 69 -5.16 -0.37 -2.62
C VAL A 69 -6.10 0.51 -1.78
N ASN A 70 -5.56 1.27 -0.84
CA ASN A 70 -6.36 2.17 0.00
C ASN A 70 -6.98 3.31 -0.83
N LEU A 71 -6.22 3.89 -1.77
CA LEU A 71 -6.74 4.88 -2.71
C LEU A 71 -7.83 4.29 -3.62
N LEU A 72 -7.60 3.08 -4.14
CA LEU A 72 -8.59 2.37 -4.96
C LEU A 72 -9.87 2.05 -4.17
N PHE A 73 -9.76 1.54 -2.96
CA PHE A 73 -10.94 1.24 -2.14
C PHE A 73 -11.67 2.52 -1.73
N GLY A 74 -10.94 3.63 -1.55
CA GLY A 74 -11.52 4.94 -1.29
C GLY A 74 -12.52 5.40 -2.35
N THR A 75 -12.35 5.02 -3.63
CA THR A 75 -13.31 5.36 -4.69
C THR A 75 -14.56 4.47 -4.70
N LEU A 76 -14.51 3.31 -4.03
CA LEU A 76 -15.59 2.32 -3.98
C LEU A 76 -16.34 2.30 -2.65
N THR A 77 -15.82 2.99 -1.62
CA THR A 77 -16.28 2.87 -0.24
C THR A 77 -17.75 3.23 -0.04
N GLU A 78 -18.34 4.07 -0.89
CA GLU A 78 -19.75 4.43 -0.81
C GLU A 78 -20.69 3.32 -1.31
N PHE A 79 -20.19 2.45 -2.19
CA PHE A 79 -20.95 1.32 -2.74
C PHE A 79 -20.81 0.06 -1.86
N CYS A 80 -19.67 -0.08 -1.18
CA CYS A 80 -19.38 -1.18 -0.26
C CYS A 80 -19.96 -0.92 1.14
N THR A 81 -21.26 -1.18 1.30
CA THR A 81 -21.98 -1.03 2.58
C THR A 81 -22.24 -2.39 3.23
N PRO A 82 -22.56 -2.46 4.54
CA PRO A 82 -22.95 -3.72 5.20
C PRO A 82 -24.20 -4.38 4.59
N VAL A 83 -25.02 -3.63 3.85
CA VAL A 83 -26.20 -4.15 3.16
C VAL A 83 -25.82 -4.75 1.81
N ASN A 84 -24.97 -4.06 1.05
CA ASN A 84 -24.56 -4.50 -0.30
C ASN A 84 -23.50 -5.60 -0.24
N CYS A 85 -22.63 -5.57 0.76
CA CYS A 85 -21.53 -6.50 0.99
C CYS A 85 -21.59 -7.04 2.43
N PRO A 86 -22.59 -7.89 2.75
CA PRO A 86 -22.82 -8.37 4.12
C PRO A 86 -21.70 -9.30 4.63
N THR A 87 -21.00 -9.96 3.71
CA THR A 87 -19.84 -10.80 3.98
C THR A 87 -18.72 -10.39 3.05
N MET A 88 -17.49 -10.36 3.56
CA MET A 88 -16.30 -10.12 2.74
C MET A 88 -16.09 -11.33 1.81
N THR A 89 -16.35 -11.16 0.53
CA THR A 89 -16.28 -12.24 -0.48
C THR A 89 -15.51 -11.76 -1.70
N ALA A 90 -14.94 -12.71 -2.46
CA ALA A 90 -14.30 -12.45 -3.75
C ALA A 90 -15.10 -13.10 -4.89
N GLY A 91 -16.42 -12.93 -4.85
CA GLY A 91 -17.39 -13.55 -5.76
C GLY A 91 -17.93 -14.90 -5.27
N PRO A 92 -18.90 -15.50 -5.99
CA PRO A 92 -19.66 -16.66 -5.52
C PRO A 92 -18.82 -17.94 -5.33
N LYS A 93 -17.61 -17.97 -5.89
CA LYS A 93 -16.71 -19.13 -5.81
C LYS A 93 -15.81 -19.10 -4.58
N TYR A 94 -15.63 -17.92 -3.97
CA TYR A 94 -14.67 -17.70 -2.90
C TYR A 94 -15.39 -17.04 -1.72
N PHE A 95 -15.99 -17.89 -0.88
CA PHE A 95 -16.47 -17.50 0.44
C PHE A 95 -15.33 -17.71 1.45
N SER A 96 -15.12 -16.72 2.32
CA SER A 96 -14.29 -16.88 3.53
C SER A 96 -15.11 -17.45 4.66
#